data_AF-A0A850KJ19-F1
#
_entry.id   AF-A0A850KJ19-F1
#
_cell.length_a   1.000
_cell.length_b   1.000
_cell.length_c   1.000
_cell.angle_alpha   90.00
_cell.angle_beta   90.00
_cell.angle_gamma   90.00
#
_symmetry.space_group_name_H-M   'P 1'
#
loop_
_entity.id
_entity.type
_entity.pdbx_description
1 polymer ?
#
loop_
_entity_poly.entity_id
_entity_poly.type
_entity_poly.pdbx_seq_one_letter_code
_entity_poly.pdbx_strand_id
1 'polypeptide(L)'
;NGHINVYSQTRDIRDFEPIAQKLAKVEGVVDVTPMIEGQVMATGKGTSSGAMVRGLTAHDFKQRTLLHDSIKAGSLKLFEEGEGIVIGARLAQKLGVWVGDKITLISPKGNVTAFGTVPRMRAYTVAATFDVGMYEYDSSFVFMPLSAAQSYFRIKGVNYLEVMTPSADSADDVTYNIMRDLGQYGLNPIDWKRTNASFFNALQVERNVMFMILTLIIIVAAFNIISGLIMLVKDKGKDIAILRTMGASRGSIMRIFFISGASVGVFGTFGGFLLGLAFAENIETIRRWIEALSGNDLFAAEIYFLSKLPAIVDYSEVGLVVGMGIGLSFLATLYPSWRAARLDPVEALRYE
;
A
#
# COMPACT_ATOMS: atom_id res chain seq x y z
N ASN A 1 13.09 -2.44 0.22
CA ASN A 1 13.25 -2.96 1.60
C ASN A 1 12.90 -4.43 1.60
N GLY A 2 13.45 -5.17 2.54
CA GLY A 2 13.02 -6.52 2.87
C GLY A 2 11.65 -6.53 3.51
N HIS A 3 11.03 -7.70 3.50
CA HIS A 3 9.76 -7.92 4.17
C HIS A 3 9.93 -8.02 5.69
N ILE A 4 11.10 -8.47 6.16
CA ILE A 4 11.44 -8.59 7.58
C ILE A 4 12.89 -8.13 7.78
N ASN A 5 13.14 -7.33 8.81
CA ASN A 5 14.48 -6.94 9.25
C ASN A 5 14.79 -7.59 10.60
N VAL A 6 15.83 -8.42 10.64
CA VAL A 6 16.26 -9.13 11.84
C VAL A 6 17.43 -8.39 12.48
N TYR A 7 17.14 -7.77 13.63
CA TYR A 7 18.15 -7.07 14.44
C TYR A 7 18.68 -7.97 15.55
N SER A 8 19.87 -7.64 16.06
CA SER A 8 20.39 -8.21 17.32
C SER A 8 20.14 -7.27 18.49
N GLN A 9 19.91 -7.83 19.68
CA GLN A 9 19.87 -7.07 20.94
C GLN A 9 21.18 -6.30 21.21
N THR A 10 22.32 -6.77 20.69
CA THR A 10 23.65 -6.17 20.88
C THR A 10 24.05 -5.17 19.79
N ARG A 11 23.09 -4.68 18.97
CA ARG A 11 23.23 -3.75 17.83
C ARG A 11 24.02 -4.25 16.61
N ASP A 12 25.12 -4.97 16.81
CA ASP A 12 25.95 -5.50 15.72
C ASP A 12 25.87 -7.04 15.68
N ILE A 13 25.62 -7.59 14.49
CA ILE A 13 25.66 -9.02 14.22
C ILE A 13 27.05 -9.35 13.66
N ARG A 14 27.97 -9.78 14.53
CA ARG A 14 29.37 -10.05 14.14
C ARG A 14 29.50 -11.31 13.29
N ASP A 15 28.95 -12.42 13.77
CA ASP A 15 28.94 -13.71 13.09
C ASP A 15 27.64 -13.87 12.30
N PHE A 16 27.46 -13.04 11.28
CA PHE A 16 26.18 -12.95 10.57
C PHE A 16 25.97 -14.10 9.58
N GLU A 17 27.02 -14.71 9.05
CA GLU A 17 26.92 -15.79 8.06
C GLU A 17 26.26 -17.06 8.64
N PRO A 18 26.66 -17.58 9.82
CA PRO A 18 25.96 -18.72 10.42
C PRO A 18 24.51 -18.41 10.79
N ILE A 19 24.21 -17.17 11.18
CA ILE A 19 22.85 -16.75 11.51
C ILE A 19 22.01 -16.63 10.24
N ALA A 20 22.55 -16.06 9.16
CA ALA A 20 21.91 -15.97 7.86
C ALA A 20 21.58 -17.35 7.30
N GLN A 21 22.49 -18.32 7.43
CA GLN A 21 22.24 -19.72 7.02
C GLN A 21 21.13 -20.40 7.84
N LYS A 22 20.99 -20.07 9.13
CA LYS A 22 19.88 -20.57 9.96
C LYS A 22 18.57 -19.92 9.55
N LEU A 23 18.56 -18.60 9.32
CA LEU A 23 17.38 -17.87 8.85
C LEU A 23 16.91 -18.39 7.48
N ALA A 24 17.83 -18.66 6.55
CA ALA A 24 17.51 -19.20 5.24
C ALA A 24 16.85 -20.59 5.27
N LYS A 25 16.92 -21.30 6.40
CA LYS A 25 16.25 -22.61 6.61
C LYS A 25 14.88 -22.50 7.26
N VAL A 26 14.48 -21.30 7.71
CA VAL A 26 13.16 -21.09 8.30
C VAL A 26 12.10 -21.15 7.22
N GLU A 27 10.98 -21.81 7.51
CA GLU A 27 9.87 -21.96 6.57
C GLU A 27 9.32 -20.60 6.12
N GLY A 28 9.24 -20.41 4.80
CA GLY A 28 8.76 -19.17 4.17
C GLY A 28 9.83 -18.10 3.95
N VAL A 29 11.10 -18.38 4.25
CA VAL A 29 12.23 -17.49 3.87
C VAL A 29 12.70 -17.82 2.46
N VAL A 30 12.84 -16.78 1.61
CA VAL A 30 13.32 -16.89 0.22
C VAL A 30 14.78 -16.47 0.11
N ASP A 31 15.13 -15.35 0.74
CA ASP A 31 16.49 -14.80 0.71
C ASP A 31 16.83 -14.12 2.04
N VAL A 32 18.12 -14.09 2.38
CA VAL A 32 18.65 -13.41 3.57
C VAL A 32 19.88 -12.61 3.17
N THR A 33 19.74 -11.28 3.15
CA THR A 33 20.81 -10.36 2.79
C THR A 33 21.41 -9.68 4.02
N PRO A 34 22.74 -9.73 4.24
CA PRO A 34 23.40 -8.98 5.31
C PRO A 34 23.51 -7.49 4.97
N MET A 35 23.08 -6.63 5.91
CA MET A 35 22.90 -5.19 5.65
C MET A 35 23.54 -4.31 6.72
N ILE A 36 24.23 -3.26 6.26
CA ILE A 36 24.59 -2.10 7.08
C ILE A 36 23.75 -0.91 6.65
N GLU A 37 23.20 -0.17 7.61
CA GLU A 37 22.45 1.04 7.30
C GLU A 37 22.90 2.18 8.22
N GLY A 38 23.13 3.34 7.64
CA GLY A 38 23.57 4.52 8.40
C GLY A 38 23.24 5.83 7.72
N GLN A 39 22.71 6.76 8.50
CA GLN A 39 22.46 8.13 8.06
C GLN A 39 23.77 8.92 7.95
N VAL A 40 23.91 9.64 6.85
CA VAL A 40 25.06 10.50 6.54
C VAL A 40 24.57 11.80 5.91
N MET A 41 25.46 12.78 5.83
CA MET A 41 25.32 13.91 4.93
C MET A 41 26.18 13.64 3.69
N ALA A 42 25.59 13.69 2.51
CA ALA A 42 26.28 13.58 1.24
C ALA A 42 26.52 14.99 0.68
N THR A 43 27.76 15.28 0.30
CA THR A 43 28.16 16.58 -0.27
C THR A 43 28.77 16.38 -1.65
N GLY A 44 28.32 17.16 -2.63
CA GLY A 44 28.84 17.20 -4.00
C GLY A 44 28.79 18.62 -4.56
N LYS A 45 29.83 19.04 -5.29
CA LYS A 45 29.97 20.36 -5.96
C LYS A 45 29.43 21.59 -5.19
N GLY A 46 29.58 21.61 -3.86
CA GLY A 46 29.16 22.72 -2.99
C GLY A 46 27.74 22.61 -2.40
N THR A 47 26.97 21.58 -2.78
CA THR A 47 25.65 21.29 -2.22
C THR A 47 25.73 20.09 -1.27
N SER A 48 24.94 20.11 -0.20
CA SER A 48 24.84 19.01 0.75
C SER A 48 23.39 18.56 0.92
N SER A 49 23.19 17.26 1.08
CA SER A 49 21.89 16.65 1.32
C SER A 49 22.00 15.54 2.36
N GLY A 50 20.94 15.31 3.12
CA GLY A 50 20.85 14.11 3.96
C GLY A 50 20.73 12.87 3.08
N ALA A 51 21.44 11.81 3.43
CA ALA A 51 21.40 10.54 2.71
C ALA A 51 21.41 9.35 3.67
N MET A 52 20.83 8.24 3.22
CA MET A 52 20.90 6.94 3.87
C MET A 52 21.86 6.05 3.10
N VAL A 53 22.93 5.60 3.74
CA VAL A 53 23.84 4.62 3.15
C VAL A 53 23.37 3.22 3.49
N ARG A 54 23.28 2.36 2.47
CA ARG A 54 23.05 0.93 2.60
C ARG A 54 24.23 0.13 2.08
N GLY A 55 24.86 -0.61 2.98
CA GLY A 55 25.95 -1.54 2.70
C GLY A 55 25.42 -2.93 2.39
N LEU A 56 25.68 -3.45 1.19
CA LEU A 56 25.34 -4.82 0.77
C LEU A 56 26.39 -5.38 -0.19
N THR A 57 26.39 -6.70 -0.39
CA THR A 57 27.33 -7.31 -1.34
C THR A 57 26.90 -7.04 -2.77
N ALA A 58 27.83 -7.08 -3.73
CA ALA A 58 27.51 -6.92 -5.15
C ALA A 58 26.61 -8.05 -5.67
N HIS A 59 26.74 -9.24 -5.10
CA HIS A 59 25.87 -10.36 -5.40
C HIS A 59 24.42 -10.05 -4.99
N ASP A 60 24.20 -9.61 -3.75
CA ASP A 60 22.86 -9.32 -3.23
C ASP A 60 22.23 -8.09 -3.89
N PHE A 61 23.07 -7.15 -4.35
CA PHE A 61 22.62 -6.03 -5.17
C PHE A 61 22.04 -6.51 -6.50
N LYS A 62 22.74 -7.42 -7.20
CA LYS A 62 22.31 -7.95 -8.50
C LYS A 62 21.06 -8.84 -8.40
N GLN A 63 20.89 -9.56 -7.29
CA GLN A 63 19.69 -10.38 -7.09
C GLN A 63 18.41 -9.54 -6.95
N ARG A 64 18.52 -8.25 -6.63
CA ARG A 64 17.37 -7.33 -6.53
C ARG A 64 17.03 -6.77 -7.90
N THR A 65 16.23 -7.49 -8.67
CA THR A 65 15.78 -7.08 -10.02
C THR A 65 15.26 -5.65 -10.07
N LEU A 66 14.37 -5.23 -9.17
CA LEU A 66 13.87 -3.84 -9.13
C LEU A 66 14.98 -2.78 -9.00
N LEU A 67 16.06 -3.08 -8.29
CA LEU A 67 17.17 -2.14 -8.07
C LEU A 67 18.22 -2.23 -9.18
N HIS A 68 18.50 -3.45 -9.66
CA HIS A 68 19.43 -3.68 -10.76
C HIS A 68 18.88 -3.11 -12.08
N ASP A 69 17.61 -3.34 -12.38
CA ASP A 69 16.98 -2.94 -13.63
C ASP A 69 16.61 -1.44 -13.65
N SER A 70 16.67 -0.78 -12.49
CA SER A 70 16.47 0.67 -12.36
C SER A 70 17.73 1.51 -12.58
N ILE A 71 18.88 0.89 -12.86
CA ILE A 71 20.11 1.63 -13.19
C ILE A 71 19.88 2.46 -14.46
N LYS A 72 20.08 3.77 -14.37
CA LYS A 72 19.90 4.72 -15.48
C LYS A 72 21.20 5.10 -16.17
N ALA A 73 22.29 5.19 -15.41
CA ALA A 73 23.59 5.56 -15.95
C ALA A 73 24.72 4.86 -15.16
N GLY A 74 25.83 4.56 -15.85
CA GLY A 74 27.02 3.97 -15.26
C GLY A 74 27.05 2.44 -15.31
N SER A 75 27.93 1.84 -14.48
CA SER A 75 28.08 0.38 -14.40
C SER A 75 28.43 -0.06 -12.98
N LEU A 76 28.13 -1.30 -12.64
CA LEU A 76 28.42 -1.86 -11.31
C LEU A 76 29.88 -2.31 -11.14
N LYS A 77 30.75 -2.12 -12.13
CA LYS A 77 32.15 -2.58 -12.07
C LYS A 77 32.90 -2.02 -10.86
N LEU A 78 32.87 -0.70 -10.67
CA LEU A 78 33.51 -0.05 -9.51
C LEU A 78 32.86 -0.45 -8.19
N PHE A 79 31.56 -0.78 -8.20
CA PHE A 79 30.85 -1.27 -7.02
C PHE A 79 31.32 -2.68 -6.63
N GLU A 80 31.51 -3.55 -7.61
CA GLU A 80 32.06 -4.91 -7.44
C GLU A 80 33.50 -4.89 -6.92
N GLU A 81 34.30 -3.93 -7.38
CA GLU A 81 35.68 -3.72 -6.91
C GLU A 81 35.76 -3.10 -5.51
N GLY A 82 34.64 -2.66 -4.92
CA GLY A 82 34.60 -2.06 -3.59
C GLY A 82 34.95 -0.56 -3.54
N GLU A 83 35.14 0.06 -4.70
CA GLU A 83 35.67 1.44 -4.82
C GLU A 83 34.60 2.47 -5.21
N GLY A 84 33.45 2.00 -5.70
CA GLY A 84 32.36 2.83 -6.19
C GLY A 84 31.07 2.67 -5.39
N ILE A 85 30.24 3.71 -5.40
CA ILE A 85 28.91 3.72 -4.80
C ILE A 85 27.84 3.99 -5.86
N VAL A 86 26.63 3.52 -5.59
CA VAL A 86 25.47 3.70 -6.48
C VAL A 86 24.49 4.64 -5.78
N ILE A 87 24.06 5.70 -6.44
CA ILE A 87 23.24 6.75 -5.81
C ILE A 87 21.91 6.96 -6.54
N GLY A 88 20.88 7.41 -5.83
CA GLY A 88 19.60 7.72 -6.48
C GLY A 88 19.76 8.87 -7.49
N ALA A 89 19.05 8.80 -8.62
CA ALA A 89 19.17 9.77 -9.71
C ALA A 89 18.78 11.18 -9.27
N ARG A 90 17.76 11.31 -8.40
CA ARG A 90 17.34 12.61 -7.86
C ARG A 90 18.33 13.14 -6.84
N LEU A 91 18.99 12.28 -6.06
CA LEU A 91 20.09 12.67 -5.17
C LEU A 91 21.30 13.17 -5.97
N ALA A 92 21.66 12.46 -7.05
CA ALA A 92 22.72 12.89 -7.96
C ALA A 92 22.45 14.28 -8.54
N GLN A 93 21.22 14.51 -9.01
CA GLN A 93 20.78 15.80 -9.53
C GLN A 93 20.83 16.91 -8.46
N LYS A 94 20.35 16.65 -7.25
CA LYS A 94 20.41 17.60 -6.11
C LYS A 94 21.84 17.98 -5.76
N LEU A 95 22.79 17.06 -5.87
CA LEU A 95 24.20 17.28 -5.58
C LEU A 95 24.99 17.81 -6.79
N GLY A 96 24.37 17.89 -7.98
CA GLY A 96 25.01 18.32 -9.23
C GLY A 96 26.10 17.38 -9.74
N VAL A 97 26.06 16.10 -9.36
CA VAL A 97 27.09 15.11 -9.69
C VAL A 97 26.64 14.13 -10.77
N TRP A 98 27.61 13.63 -11.53
CA TRP A 98 27.42 12.62 -12.58
C TRP A 98 28.19 11.34 -12.25
N VAL A 99 27.94 10.28 -13.02
CA VAL A 99 28.76 9.06 -12.94
C VAL A 99 30.22 9.40 -13.21
N GLY A 100 31.12 8.90 -12.35
CA GLY A 100 32.55 9.21 -12.36
C GLY A 100 32.95 10.37 -11.44
N ASP A 101 32.02 11.24 -11.04
CA ASP A 101 32.29 12.27 -10.03
C ASP A 101 32.49 11.65 -8.64
N LYS A 102 33.09 12.42 -7.73
CA LYS A 102 33.21 12.04 -6.31
C LYS A 102 32.19 12.78 -5.46
N ILE A 103 31.59 12.06 -4.51
CA ILE A 103 30.83 12.66 -3.41
C ILE A 103 31.50 12.36 -2.08
N THR A 104 31.39 13.30 -1.14
CA THR A 104 31.90 13.14 0.21
C THR A 104 30.75 12.75 1.13
N LEU A 105 30.88 11.61 1.81
CA LEU A 105 29.94 11.17 2.83
C LEU A 105 30.47 11.56 4.21
N ILE A 106 29.65 12.28 4.97
CA ILE A 106 29.95 12.82 6.29
C ILE A 106 29.05 12.12 7.31
N SER A 107 29.63 11.33 8.20
CA SER A 107 28.91 10.68 9.29
C SER A 107 29.05 11.49 10.58
N PRO A 108 27.93 11.83 11.26
CA PRO A 108 27.97 12.54 12.53
C PRO A 108 28.55 11.69 13.66
N LYS A 109 28.54 10.35 13.53
CA LYS A 109 29.12 9.40 14.49
C LYS A 109 30.62 9.21 14.24
N GLY A 110 31.35 10.31 14.38
CA GLY A 110 32.78 10.40 14.11
C GLY A 110 33.68 9.95 15.27
N ASN A 111 34.94 10.39 15.28
CA ASN A 111 35.87 10.07 16.36
C ASN A 111 35.63 10.99 17.56
N VAL A 112 35.53 10.42 18.76
CA VAL A 112 35.51 11.19 20.00
C VAL A 112 36.93 11.69 20.27
N THR A 113 37.06 13.01 20.41
CA THR A 113 38.31 13.69 20.78
C THR A 113 38.10 14.51 22.05
N ALA A 114 39.17 15.01 22.65
CA ALA A 114 39.09 15.90 23.83
C ALA A 114 38.28 17.19 23.57
N PHE A 115 38.08 17.57 22.30
CA PHE A 115 37.36 18.78 21.88
C PHE A 115 35.99 18.48 21.26
N GLY A 116 35.47 17.26 21.41
CA GLY A 116 34.18 16.83 20.85
C GLY A 116 34.31 15.74 19.78
N THR A 117 33.20 15.44 19.10
CA THR A 117 33.18 14.40 18.07
C THR A 117 33.52 15.00 16.71
N VAL A 118 34.65 14.61 16.12
CA VAL A 118 35.03 15.05 14.76
C VAL A 118 34.33 14.15 13.74
N PRO A 119 33.44 14.68 12.88
CA PRO A 119 32.70 13.91 11.89
C PRO A 119 33.63 13.09 10.99
N ARG A 120 33.18 11.90 10.59
CA ARG A 120 33.95 11.06 9.68
C ARG A 120 33.60 11.45 8.25
N MET A 121 34.60 11.86 7.48
CA MET A 121 34.43 12.25 6.08
C MET A 121 35.22 11.30 5.18
N ARG A 122 34.59 10.76 4.15
CA ARG A 122 35.27 9.96 3.12
C ARG A 122 34.63 10.21 1.76
N ALA A 123 35.47 10.40 0.75
CA ALA A 123 35.05 10.57 -0.63
C ALA A 123 34.92 9.21 -1.33
N TYR A 124 33.87 9.05 -2.13
CA TYR A 124 33.60 7.87 -2.94
C TYR A 124 33.24 8.28 -4.36
N THR A 125 33.64 7.46 -5.34
CA THR A 125 33.30 7.67 -6.75
C THR A 125 31.89 7.17 -7.03
N VAL A 126 31.09 7.95 -7.75
CA VAL A 126 29.76 7.55 -8.21
C VAL A 126 29.92 6.57 -9.37
N ALA A 127 29.64 5.29 -9.12
CA ALA A 127 29.73 4.22 -10.11
C ALA A 127 28.53 4.15 -11.05
N ALA A 128 27.34 4.37 -10.48
CA ALA A 128 26.09 4.35 -11.22
C ALA A 128 25.00 5.18 -10.51
N THR A 129 23.95 5.51 -11.26
CA THR A 129 22.72 6.08 -10.72
C THR A 129 21.52 5.18 -10.96
N PHE A 130 20.57 5.14 -10.02
CA PHE A 130 19.34 4.36 -10.12
C PHE A 130 18.08 5.23 -9.99
N ASP A 131 16.96 4.78 -10.55
CA ASP A 131 15.65 5.41 -10.40
C ASP A 131 14.55 4.32 -10.34
N VAL A 132 14.07 4.05 -9.13
CA VAL A 132 13.03 3.05 -8.84
C VAL A 132 11.61 3.63 -8.90
N GLY A 133 11.46 4.92 -9.24
CA GLY A 133 10.17 5.60 -9.37
C GLY A 133 9.53 6.04 -8.05
N MET A 134 10.26 5.94 -6.93
CA MET A 134 9.86 6.39 -5.60
C MET A 134 10.72 7.57 -5.15
N TYR A 135 10.09 8.73 -4.96
CA TYR A 135 10.81 9.99 -4.71
C TYR A 135 11.77 9.89 -3.52
N GLU A 136 11.34 9.30 -2.41
CA GLU A 136 12.16 9.18 -1.20
C GLU A 136 13.41 8.32 -1.44
N TYR A 137 13.27 7.22 -2.18
CA TYR A 137 14.39 6.35 -2.51
C TYR A 137 15.38 7.02 -3.45
N ASP A 138 14.87 7.57 -4.54
CA ASP A 138 15.68 8.17 -5.60
C ASP A 138 16.39 9.45 -5.13
N SER A 139 15.91 10.07 -4.04
CA SER A 139 16.43 11.34 -3.54
C SER A 139 17.24 11.27 -2.25
N SER A 140 17.33 10.10 -1.59
CA SER A 140 18.05 9.97 -0.31
C SER A 140 18.95 8.74 -0.19
N PHE A 141 18.82 7.71 -1.02
CA PHE A 141 19.59 6.47 -0.84
C PHE A 141 20.92 6.45 -1.59
N VAL A 142 21.93 5.88 -0.93
CA VAL A 142 23.26 5.57 -1.45
C VAL A 142 23.56 4.11 -1.13
N PHE A 143 23.78 3.29 -2.15
CA PHE A 143 24.25 1.92 -1.98
C PHE A 143 25.77 1.87 -2.02
N MET A 144 26.34 1.15 -1.07
CA MET A 144 27.78 0.99 -0.89
C MET A 144 28.13 -0.51 -0.79
N PRO A 145 29.29 -0.95 -1.28
CA PRO A 145 29.76 -2.31 -1.07
C PRO A 145 29.87 -2.60 0.44
N LEU A 146 29.44 -3.79 0.87
CA LEU A 146 29.34 -4.14 2.30
C LEU A 146 30.66 -3.93 3.05
N SER A 147 31.79 -4.33 2.46
CA SER A 147 33.13 -4.15 3.04
C SER A 147 33.51 -2.68 3.21
N ALA A 148 33.18 -1.83 2.22
CA ALA A 148 33.38 -0.39 2.29
C ALA A 148 32.49 0.24 3.37
N ALA A 149 31.24 -0.23 3.53
CA ALA A 149 30.33 0.22 4.57
C ALA A 149 30.79 -0.19 5.97
N GLN A 150 31.27 -1.43 6.16
CA GLN A 150 31.87 -1.90 7.40
C GLN A 150 33.06 -1.03 7.81
N SER A 151 33.97 -0.75 6.87
CA SER A 151 35.11 0.14 7.07
C SER A 151 34.67 1.57 7.40
N TYR A 152 33.72 2.11 6.65
CA TYR A 152 33.23 3.48 6.80
C TYR A 152 32.50 3.70 8.11
N PHE A 153 31.66 2.78 8.56
CA PHE A 153 30.92 2.89 9.82
C PHE A 153 31.66 2.30 11.02
N ARG A 154 32.77 1.57 10.81
CA ARG A 154 33.52 0.80 11.83
C ARG A 154 32.68 -0.28 12.51
N ILE A 155 31.85 -0.95 11.71
CA ILE A 155 31.05 -2.08 12.17
C ILE A 155 31.83 -3.36 11.84
N LYS A 156 32.07 -4.19 12.86
CA LYS A 156 32.67 -5.51 12.70
C LYS A 156 31.56 -6.55 12.59
N GLY A 157 30.89 -6.62 11.43
CA GLY A 157 29.66 -7.39 11.22
C GLY A 157 28.65 -6.62 10.38
N VAL A 158 27.36 -6.76 10.70
CA VAL A 158 26.24 -6.02 10.07
C VAL A 158 25.25 -5.48 11.10
N ASN A 159 24.41 -4.52 10.73
CA ASN A 159 23.41 -3.96 11.65
C ASN A 159 22.14 -4.82 11.73
N TYR A 160 21.76 -5.41 10.60
CA TYR A 160 20.62 -6.32 10.51
C TYR A 160 20.80 -7.31 9.36
N LEU A 161 20.04 -8.39 9.43
CA LEU A 161 19.84 -9.32 8.33
C LEU A 161 18.46 -9.00 7.73
N GLU A 162 18.45 -8.62 6.46
CA GLU A 162 17.23 -8.37 5.72
C GLU A 162 16.72 -9.70 5.17
N VAL A 163 15.45 -10.02 5.40
CA VAL A 163 14.82 -11.29 5.03
C VAL A 163 13.70 -11.03 4.04
N MET A 164 13.75 -11.75 2.92
CA MET A 164 12.71 -11.76 1.89
C MET A 164 11.82 -12.98 2.05
N THR A 165 10.53 -12.78 1.84
CA THR A 165 9.50 -13.82 1.84
C THR A 165 8.80 -13.85 0.47
N PRO A 166 8.01 -14.90 0.14
CA PRO A 166 7.35 -14.99 -1.17
C PRO A 166 6.42 -13.81 -1.47
N SER A 167 5.79 -13.24 -0.44
CA SER A 167 4.99 -12.02 -0.54
C SER A 167 5.15 -11.15 0.71
N ALA A 168 4.92 -9.85 0.59
CA ALA A 168 4.93 -8.93 1.74
C ALA A 168 3.86 -9.29 2.78
N ASP A 169 2.76 -9.92 2.36
CA ASP A 169 1.66 -10.32 3.24
C ASP A 169 2.02 -11.50 4.15
N SER A 170 2.92 -12.39 3.71
CA SER A 170 3.38 -13.53 4.51
C SER A 170 4.43 -13.14 5.56
N ALA A 171 4.81 -11.86 5.65
CA ALA A 171 5.86 -11.39 6.54
C ALA A 171 5.52 -11.63 8.03
N ASP A 172 4.24 -11.54 8.40
CA ASP A 172 3.80 -11.71 9.79
C ASP A 172 3.97 -13.17 10.23
N ASP A 173 3.55 -14.13 9.41
CA ASP A 173 3.66 -15.57 9.66
C ASP A 173 5.13 -16.00 9.70
N VAL A 174 5.95 -15.52 8.76
CA VAL A 174 7.38 -15.83 8.74
C VAL A 174 8.10 -15.19 9.92
N THR A 175 7.72 -13.99 10.35
CA THR A 175 8.24 -13.36 11.57
C THR A 175 7.96 -14.24 12.79
N TYR A 176 6.75 -14.80 12.90
CA TYR A 176 6.42 -15.75 13.96
C TYR A 176 7.29 -17.02 13.91
N ASN A 177 7.50 -17.60 12.73
CA ASN A 177 8.38 -18.77 12.55
C ASN A 177 9.83 -18.46 12.95
N ILE A 178 10.35 -17.30 12.57
CA ILE A 178 11.70 -16.85 12.97
C ILE A 178 11.79 -16.71 14.49
N MET A 179 10.79 -16.10 15.13
CA MET A 179 10.77 -15.98 16.60
C MET A 179 10.70 -17.34 17.29
N ARG A 180 9.88 -18.27 16.78
CA ARG A 180 9.72 -19.62 17.32
C ARG A 180 11.03 -20.42 17.23
N ASP A 181 11.68 -20.41 16.07
CA ASP A 181 12.81 -21.29 15.78
C ASP A 181 14.16 -20.70 16.23
N LEU A 182 14.27 -19.36 16.22
CA LEU A 182 15.53 -18.65 16.45
C LEU A 182 15.46 -17.57 17.55
N GLY A 183 14.34 -17.42 18.27
CA GLY A 183 14.19 -16.42 19.34
C GLY A 183 15.23 -16.56 20.47
N GLN A 184 15.72 -17.78 20.72
CA GLN A 184 16.76 -18.07 21.70
C GLN A 184 18.12 -17.43 21.38
N TYR A 185 18.37 -17.01 20.14
CA TYR A 185 19.63 -16.37 19.73
C TYR A 185 19.64 -14.85 19.98
N GLY A 186 18.65 -14.30 20.69
CA GLY A 186 18.56 -12.86 20.95
C GLY A 186 18.27 -12.04 19.69
N LEU A 187 17.63 -12.66 18.70
CA LEU A 187 17.21 -12.01 17.46
C LEU A 187 15.87 -11.31 17.66
N ASN A 188 15.73 -10.13 17.07
CA ASN A 188 14.51 -9.34 17.07
C ASN A 188 14.06 -9.10 15.63
N PRO A 189 13.25 -10.01 15.04
CA PRO A 189 12.66 -9.80 13.73
C PRO A 189 11.57 -8.74 13.79
N ILE A 190 11.64 -7.76 12.88
CA ILE A 190 10.67 -6.69 12.73
C ILE A 190 10.18 -6.71 11.29
N ASP A 191 8.89 -6.99 11.09
CA ASP A 191 8.27 -6.94 9.76
C ASP A 191 8.14 -5.50 9.22
N TRP A 192 7.89 -5.40 7.92
CA TRP A 192 7.73 -4.11 7.24
C TRP A 192 6.51 -3.31 7.72
N LYS A 193 5.43 -3.98 8.17
CA LYS A 193 4.22 -3.30 8.67
C LYS A 193 4.51 -2.59 9.98
N ARG A 194 5.29 -3.20 10.88
CA ARG A 194 5.75 -2.62 12.14
C ARG A 194 6.74 -1.49 11.92
N THR A 195 7.68 -1.68 10.99
CA THR A 195 8.65 -0.63 10.62
C THR A 195 7.96 0.63 10.11
N ASN A 196 6.84 0.46 9.42
CA ASN A 196 6.03 1.54 8.84
C ASN A 196 4.66 1.66 9.54
N ALA A 197 4.58 1.38 10.84
CA ALA A 197 3.31 1.25 11.56
C ALA A 197 2.44 2.50 11.49
N SER A 198 3.02 3.70 11.50
CA SER A 198 2.26 4.95 11.35
C SER A 198 1.57 5.05 9.99
N PHE A 199 2.28 4.71 8.91
CA PHE A 199 1.74 4.69 7.55
C PHE A 199 0.67 3.60 7.41
N PHE A 200 0.95 2.38 7.89
CA PHE A 200 -0.01 1.27 7.83
C PHE A 200 -1.28 1.55 8.64
N ASN A 201 -1.13 2.10 9.86
CA ASN A 201 -2.27 2.50 10.68
C ASN A 201 -3.08 3.62 10.02
N ALA A 202 -2.42 4.59 9.38
CA ALA A 202 -3.11 5.63 8.62
C ALA A 202 -3.93 5.04 7.47
N LEU A 203 -3.35 4.12 6.69
CA LEU A 203 -4.07 3.41 5.62
C LEU A 203 -5.27 2.59 6.16
N GLN A 204 -5.10 1.95 7.30
CA GLN A 204 -6.18 1.16 7.91
C GLN A 204 -7.32 2.06 8.42
N VAL A 205 -6.99 3.18 9.06
CA VAL A 205 -7.98 4.19 9.48
C VAL A 205 -8.70 4.77 8.27
N GLU A 206 -7.95 5.12 7.22
CA GLU A 206 -8.51 5.63 5.96
C GLU A 206 -9.51 4.63 5.35
N ARG A 207 -9.11 3.36 5.21
CA ARG A 207 -9.98 2.29 4.71
C ARG A 207 -11.26 2.14 5.54
N ASN A 208 -11.15 2.18 6.87
CA ASN A 208 -12.31 2.10 7.77
C ASN A 208 -13.24 3.30 7.61
N VAL A 209 -12.69 4.51 7.48
CA VAL A 209 -13.47 5.74 7.25
C VAL A 209 -14.16 5.69 5.89
N MET A 210 -13.45 5.27 4.83
CA MET A 210 -14.02 5.08 3.49
C MET A 210 -15.16 4.06 3.49
N PHE A 211 -14.99 2.94 4.20
CA PHE A 211 -16.06 1.95 4.38
C PHE A 211 -17.29 2.54 5.10
N MET A 212 -17.07 3.34 6.15
CA MET A 212 -18.16 4.00 6.88
C MET A 212 -18.92 5.01 6.01
N ILE A 213 -18.21 5.84 5.24
CA ILE A 213 -18.80 6.79 4.29
C ILE A 213 -19.63 6.05 3.23
N LEU A 214 -19.05 5.00 2.64
CA LEU A 214 -19.72 4.20 1.62
C LEU A 214 -20.99 3.54 2.17
N THR A 215 -20.93 3.00 3.39
CA THR A 215 -22.10 2.43 4.08
C THR A 215 -23.19 3.48 4.30
N LEU A 216 -22.84 4.70 4.71
CA LEU A 216 -23.79 5.79 4.90
C LEU A 216 -24.49 6.18 3.58
N ILE A 217 -23.74 6.24 2.48
CA ILE A 217 -24.29 6.52 1.14
C ILE A 217 -25.29 5.42 0.73
N ILE A 218 -24.97 4.15 0.97
CA ILE A 218 -25.88 3.03 0.68
C ILE A 218 -27.16 3.14 1.53
N ILE A 219 -27.06 3.50 2.80
CA ILE A 219 -28.23 3.71 3.68
C ILE A 219 -29.14 4.82 3.14
N VAL A 220 -28.56 5.95 2.72
CA VAL A 220 -29.32 7.05 2.10
C VAL A 220 -30.02 6.57 0.82
N ALA A 221 -29.33 5.80 -0.02
CA ALA A 221 -29.93 5.20 -1.21
C ALA A 221 -31.07 4.23 -0.88
N ALA A 222 -30.92 3.42 0.17
CA ALA A 222 -31.95 2.51 0.64
C ALA A 222 -33.22 3.26 1.10
N PHE A 223 -33.08 4.40 1.79
CA PHE A 223 -34.22 5.25 2.15
C PHE A 223 -34.96 5.81 0.93
N ASN A 224 -34.24 6.12 -0.16
CA ASN A 224 -34.88 6.53 -1.41
C ASN A 224 -35.72 5.39 -2.02
N ILE A 225 -35.24 4.14 -1.97
CA ILE A 225 -36.02 2.97 -2.41
C ILE A 225 -37.27 2.80 -1.54
N ILE A 226 -37.14 2.92 -0.22
CA ILE A 226 -38.28 2.83 0.71
C ILE A 226 -39.33 3.88 0.35
N SER A 227 -38.90 5.13 0.20
CA SER A 227 -39.80 6.26 -0.08
C SER A 227 -40.49 6.10 -1.44
N GLY A 228 -39.75 5.68 -2.47
CA GLY A 228 -40.30 5.40 -3.80
C GLY A 228 -41.29 4.24 -3.81
N LEU A 229 -41.02 3.14 -3.09
CA LEU A 229 -41.96 2.03 -2.98
C LEU A 229 -43.21 2.38 -2.19
N ILE A 230 -43.10 3.15 -1.10
CA ILE A 230 -44.27 3.62 -0.35
C ILE A 230 -45.16 4.48 -1.25
N MET A 231 -44.56 5.37 -2.05
CA MET A 231 -45.29 6.18 -3.03
C MET A 231 -45.98 5.29 -4.07
N LEU A 232 -45.26 4.32 -4.64
CA LEU A 232 -45.81 3.39 -5.64
C LEU A 232 -46.95 2.53 -5.08
N VAL A 233 -46.87 2.08 -3.83
CA VAL A 233 -47.97 1.37 -3.14
C VAL A 233 -49.18 2.27 -2.96
N LYS A 234 -48.98 3.54 -2.61
CA LYS A 234 -50.06 4.52 -2.44
C LYS A 234 -50.76 4.79 -3.78
N ASP A 235 -49.99 5.00 -4.85
CA ASP A 235 -50.51 5.25 -6.20
C ASP A 235 -51.26 4.03 -6.76
N LYS A 236 -50.84 2.82 -6.37
CA LYS A 236 -51.45 1.54 -6.79
C LYS A 236 -52.49 0.98 -5.82
N GLY A 237 -52.97 1.78 -4.86
CA GLY A 237 -53.95 1.35 -3.86
C GLY A 237 -55.23 0.73 -4.44
N LYS A 238 -55.82 1.35 -5.49
CA LYS A 238 -57.03 0.85 -6.18
C LYS A 238 -56.76 -0.50 -6.87
N ASP A 239 -55.65 -0.62 -7.59
CA ASP A 239 -55.24 -1.86 -8.26
C ASP A 239 -55.04 -3.01 -7.24
N ILE A 240 -54.44 -2.71 -6.08
CA ILE A 240 -54.30 -3.68 -4.97
C ILE A 240 -55.68 -4.11 -4.46
N ALA A 241 -56.61 -3.17 -4.27
CA ALA A 241 -57.95 -3.47 -3.78
C ALA A 241 -58.72 -4.40 -4.74
N ILE A 242 -58.67 -4.14 -6.05
CA ILE A 242 -59.29 -4.99 -7.08
C ILE A 242 -58.70 -6.41 -7.04
N LEU A 243 -57.37 -6.54 -6.99
CA LEU A 243 -56.74 -7.86 -6.88
C LEU A 243 -57.16 -8.60 -5.61
N ARG A 244 -57.27 -7.88 -4.49
CA ARG A 244 -57.69 -8.44 -3.20
C ARG A 244 -59.16 -8.86 -3.19
N THR A 245 -60.05 -8.13 -3.86
CA THR A 245 -61.48 -8.52 -4.01
C THR A 245 -61.65 -9.68 -4.98
N MET A 246 -60.79 -9.82 -5.98
CA MET A 246 -60.70 -11.00 -6.86
C MET A 246 -60.09 -12.24 -6.20
N GLY A 247 -59.68 -12.16 -4.91
CA GLY A 247 -59.19 -13.29 -4.13
C GLY A 247 -57.67 -13.37 -3.97
N ALA A 248 -56.91 -12.37 -4.38
CA ALA A 248 -55.46 -12.35 -4.16
C ALA A 248 -55.12 -12.36 -2.66
N SER A 249 -54.22 -13.25 -2.25
CA SER A 249 -53.77 -13.34 -0.85
C SER A 249 -52.87 -12.15 -0.46
N ARG A 250 -52.78 -11.84 0.84
CA ARG A 250 -51.85 -10.84 1.36
C ARG A 250 -50.40 -11.17 0.98
N GLY A 251 -50.04 -12.46 1.00
CA GLY A 251 -48.72 -12.94 0.59
C GLY A 251 -48.44 -12.70 -0.90
N SER A 252 -49.46 -12.83 -1.76
CA SER A 252 -49.32 -12.55 -3.20
C SER A 252 -49.03 -11.06 -3.44
N ILE A 253 -49.74 -10.15 -2.77
CA ILE A 253 -49.48 -8.71 -2.85
C ILE A 253 -48.08 -8.38 -2.32
N MET A 254 -47.69 -8.93 -1.17
CA MET A 254 -46.36 -8.72 -0.60
C MET A 254 -45.25 -9.16 -1.57
N ARG A 255 -45.40 -10.31 -2.25
CA ARG A 255 -44.43 -10.81 -3.23
C ARG A 255 -44.29 -9.88 -4.43
N ILE A 256 -45.38 -9.31 -4.95
CA ILE A 256 -45.34 -8.39 -6.09
C ILE A 256 -44.47 -7.17 -5.76
N PHE A 257 -44.75 -6.49 -4.64
CA PHE A 257 -44.00 -5.29 -4.27
C PHE A 257 -42.56 -5.63 -3.83
N PHE A 258 -42.35 -6.78 -3.19
CA PHE A 258 -41.01 -7.23 -2.83
C PHE A 258 -40.17 -7.50 -4.09
N ILE A 259 -40.71 -8.22 -5.07
CA ILE A 259 -40.00 -8.50 -6.33
C ILE A 259 -39.75 -7.20 -7.10
N SER A 260 -40.73 -6.28 -7.14
CA SER A 260 -40.54 -4.97 -7.79
C SER A 260 -39.39 -4.20 -7.14
N GLY A 261 -39.38 -4.12 -5.82
CA GLY A 261 -38.35 -3.45 -5.05
C GLY A 261 -36.97 -4.10 -5.17
N ALA A 262 -36.92 -5.42 -5.00
CA ALA A 262 -35.73 -6.23 -5.16
C ALA A 262 -35.15 -6.10 -6.58
N SER A 263 -36.00 -6.05 -7.61
CA SER A 263 -35.55 -5.86 -9.00
C SER A 263 -34.88 -4.51 -9.19
N VAL A 264 -35.45 -3.43 -8.65
CA VAL A 264 -34.82 -2.09 -8.69
C VAL A 264 -33.45 -2.13 -7.99
N GLY A 265 -33.37 -2.76 -6.82
CA GLY A 265 -32.11 -2.95 -6.10
C GLY A 265 -31.07 -3.73 -6.92
N VAL A 266 -31.44 -4.88 -7.47
CA VAL A 266 -30.55 -5.74 -8.26
C VAL A 266 -30.07 -5.04 -9.54
N PHE A 267 -30.97 -4.46 -10.34
CA PHE A 267 -30.57 -3.76 -11.56
C PHE A 267 -29.75 -2.51 -11.27
N GLY A 268 -30.10 -1.78 -10.21
CA GLY A 268 -29.33 -0.62 -9.76
C GLY A 268 -27.92 -1.00 -9.32
N THR A 269 -27.78 -2.03 -8.47
CA THR A 269 -26.47 -2.53 -8.04
C THR A 269 -25.66 -3.11 -9.19
N PHE A 270 -26.28 -3.86 -10.10
CA PHE A 270 -25.60 -4.43 -11.26
C PHE A 270 -25.09 -3.33 -12.21
N GLY A 271 -25.94 -2.35 -12.54
CA GLY A 271 -25.54 -1.20 -13.36
C GLY A 271 -24.44 -0.38 -12.68
N GLY A 272 -24.56 -0.10 -11.38
CA GLY A 272 -23.55 0.59 -10.59
C GLY A 272 -22.23 -0.16 -10.51
N PHE A 273 -22.27 -1.49 -10.35
CA PHE A 273 -21.09 -2.35 -10.35
C PHE A 273 -20.35 -2.30 -11.68
N LEU A 274 -21.07 -2.45 -12.81
CA LEU A 274 -20.46 -2.37 -14.14
C LEU A 274 -19.85 -1.00 -14.41
N LEU A 275 -20.57 0.08 -14.08
CA LEU A 275 -20.08 1.45 -14.23
C LEU A 275 -18.86 1.70 -13.33
N GLY A 276 -18.88 1.23 -12.09
CA GLY A 276 -17.78 1.37 -11.14
C GLY A 276 -16.53 0.63 -11.60
N LEU A 277 -16.67 -0.61 -12.11
CA LEU A 277 -15.56 -1.38 -12.64
C LEU A 277 -14.96 -0.74 -13.89
N ALA A 278 -15.82 -0.32 -14.84
CA ALA A 278 -15.39 0.41 -16.03
C ALA A 278 -14.64 1.70 -15.67
N PHE A 279 -15.11 2.43 -14.64
CA PHE A 279 -14.44 3.63 -14.14
C PHE A 279 -13.07 3.30 -13.52
N ALA A 280 -12.99 2.24 -12.70
CA ALA A 280 -11.75 1.82 -12.05
C ALA A 280 -10.67 1.41 -13.06
N GLU A 281 -11.03 0.65 -14.10
CA GLU A 281 -10.10 0.23 -15.16
C GLU A 281 -9.60 1.41 -16.01
N ASN A 282 -10.39 2.48 -16.13
CA ASN A 282 -10.08 3.63 -16.97
C ASN A 282 -9.60 4.86 -16.19
N ILE A 283 -9.34 4.73 -14.88
CA ILE A 283 -9.05 5.87 -14.01
C ILE A 283 -7.83 6.68 -14.45
N GLU A 284 -6.78 6.04 -14.94
CA GLU A 284 -5.58 6.72 -15.43
C GLU A 284 -5.87 7.52 -16.71
N THR A 285 -6.71 6.99 -17.61
CA THR A 285 -7.15 7.70 -18.81
C THR A 285 -7.97 8.93 -18.44
N ILE A 286 -8.90 8.77 -17.50
CA ILE A 286 -9.74 9.87 -16.99
C ILE A 286 -8.85 10.94 -16.33
N ARG A 287 -7.89 10.52 -15.50
CA ARG A 287 -6.92 11.42 -14.86
C ARG A 287 -6.18 12.27 -15.89
N ARG A 288 -5.57 11.64 -16.90
CA ARG A 288 -4.81 12.35 -17.94
C ARG A 288 -5.68 13.33 -18.72
N TRP A 289 -6.92 12.97 -18.98
CA TRP A 289 -7.87 13.85 -19.65
C TRP A 289 -8.19 15.09 -18.80
N ILE A 290 -8.34 14.93 -17.48
CA ILE A 290 -8.54 16.06 -16.56
C ILE A 290 -7.27 16.90 -16.42
N GLU A 291 -6.08 16.30 -16.32
CA GLU A 291 -4.78 17.01 -16.29
C GLU A 291 -4.58 17.85 -17.57
N ALA A 292 -4.93 17.31 -18.73
CA ALA A 292 -4.86 18.04 -20.00
C ALA A 292 -5.81 19.25 -20.05
N LEU A 293 -6.95 19.18 -19.36
CA LEU A 293 -7.91 20.28 -19.28
C LEU A 293 -7.53 21.32 -18.22
N SER A 294 -6.98 20.89 -17.08
CA SER A 294 -6.64 21.77 -15.96
C SER A 294 -5.28 22.46 -16.12
N GLY A 295 -4.37 21.88 -16.91
CA GLY A 295 -3.01 22.37 -17.11
C GLY A 295 -2.07 22.12 -15.91
N ASN A 296 -2.54 21.42 -14.87
CA ASN A 296 -1.78 21.12 -13.66
C ASN A 296 -1.69 19.60 -13.43
N ASP A 297 -0.54 19.14 -12.92
CA ASP A 297 -0.37 17.76 -12.47
C ASP A 297 -1.26 17.50 -11.24
N LEU A 298 -2.28 16.66 -11.38
CA LEU A 298 -3.19 16.31 -10.29
C LEU A 298 -2.49 15.46 -9.22
N PHE A 299 -1.44 14.72 -9.60
CA PHE A 299 -0.65 13.87 -8.71
C PHE A 299 0.85 14.14 -8.88
N ALA A 300 1.31 15.24 -8.28
CA ALA A 300 2.74 15.53 -8.18
C ALA A 300 3.46 14.46 -7.34
N ALA A 301 4.51 13.86 -7.90
CA ALA A 301 5.25 12.77 -7.26
C ALA A 301 5.93 13.19 -5.94
N GLU A 302 6.14 14.49 -5.74
CA GLU A 302 6.66 15.07 -4.51
C GLU A 302 5.67 14.97 -3.34
N ILE A 303 4.37 15.01 -3.62
CA ILE A 303 3.29 14.98 -2.61
C ILE A 303 2.82 13.54 -2.39
N TYR A 304 2.71 12.75 -3.46
CA TYR A 304 2.14 11.40 -3.41
C TYR A 304 3.18 10.28 -3.33
N PHE A 305 4.48 10.61 -3.27
CA PHE A 305 5.64 9.72 -3.13
C PHE A 305 5.86 8.70 -4.27
N LEU A 306 4.86 8.48 -5.13
CA LEU A 306 4.84 7.55 -6.23
C LEU A 306 4.59 8.27 -7.56
N SER A 307 5.26 7.82 -8.61
CA SER A 307 5.12 8.39 -9.96
C SER A 307 3.90 7.84 -10.72
N LYS A 308 3.34 6.71 -10.25
CA LYS A 308 2.13 6.07 -10.78
C LYS A 308 1.33 5.50 -9.62
N LEU A 309 0.03 5.74 -9.61
CA LEU A 309 -0.88 5.17 -8.61
C LEU A 309 -1.65 4.03 -9.30
N PRO A 310 -1.24 2.76 -9.13
CA PRO A 310 -1.90 1.65 -9.79
C PRO A 310 -3.31 1.48 -9.21
N ALA A 311 -4.30 1.40 -10.09
CA ALA A 311 -5.67 1.10 -9.72
C ALA A 311 -5.86 -0.41 -9.66
N ILE A 312 -5.72 -0.98 -8.46
CA ILE A 312 -5.88 -2.42 -8.24
C ILE A 312 -7.27 -2.62 -7.64
N VAL A 313 -8.11 -3.36 -8.36
CA VAL A 313 -9.46 -3.71 -7.89
C VAL A 313 -9.37 -4.93 -6.98
N ASP A 314 -9.73 -4.75 -5.70
CA ASP A 314 -9.90 -5.86 -4.77
C ASP A 314 -11.30 -6.48 -4.93
N TYR A 315 -11.37 -7.65 -5.57
CA TYR A 315 -12.62 -8.34 -5.82
C TYR A 315 -13.39 -8.73 -4.55
N SER A 316 -12.69 -8.94 -3.43
CA SER A 316 -13.32 -9.31 -2.16
C SER A 316 -14.09 -8.12 -1.57
N GLU A 317 -13.51 -6.92 -1.64
CA GLU A 317 -14.17 -5.68 -1.23
C GLU A 317 -15.36 -5.35 -2.11
N VAL A 318 -15.19 -5.47 -3.43
CA VAL A 318 -16.28 -5.22 -4.38
C VAL A 318 -17.42 -6.22 -4.14
N GLY A 319 -17.11 -7.50 -3.92
CA GLY A 319 -18.10 -8.52 -3.57
C GLY A 319 -18.85 -8.20 -2.28
N LEU A 320 -18.15 -7.74 -1.24
CA LEU A 320 -18.75 -7.33 0.02
C LEU A 320 -19.70 -6.14 -0.16
N VAL A 321 -19.29 -5.11 -0.89
CA VAL A 321 -20.11 -3.92 -1.17
C VAL A 321 -21.35 -4.27 -2.00
N VAL A 322 -21.21 -5.09 -3.04
CA VAL A 322 -22.34 -5.58 -3.85
C VAL A 322 -23.30 -6.38 -2.99
N GLY A 323 -22.78 -7.30 -2.15
CA GLY A 323 -23.57 -8.10 -1.23
C GLY A 323 -24.34 -7.24 -0.22
N MET A 324 -23.68 -6.24 0.38
CA MET A 324 -24.31 -5.28 1.28
C MET A 324 -25.40 -4.46 0.57
N GLY A 325 -25.12 -3.96 -0.63
CA GLY A 325 -26.08 -3.17 -1.42
C GLY A 325 -27.35 -3.96 -1.74
N ILE A 326 -27.20 -5.19 -2.23
CA ILE A 326 -28.33 -6.09 -2.50
C ILE A 326 -29.06 -6.43 -1.20
N GLY A 327 -28.34 -6.80 -0.14
CA GLY A 327 -28.92 -7.16 1.16
C GLY A 327 -29.74 -6.02 1.76
N LEU A 328 -29.19 -4.80 1.77
CA LEU A 328 -29.89 -3.60 2.25
C LEU A 328 -31.08 -3.25 1.36
N SER A 329 -30.98 -3.43 0.03
CA SER A 329 -32.12 -3.23 -0.86
C SER A 329 -33.27 -4.18 -0.52
N PHE A 330 -32.98 -5.46 -0.26
CA PHE A 330 -34.02 -6.43 0.09
C PHE A 330 -34.66 -6.09 1.44
N LEU A 331 -33.85 -5.73 2.45
CA LEU A 331 -34.36 -5.30 3.75
C LEU A 331 -35.23 -4.04 3.65
N ALA A 332 -34.79 -3.05 2.86
CA ALA A 332 -35.52 -1.82 2.61
C ALA A 332 -36.90 -2.09 1.97
N THR A 333 -36.98 -3.05 1.05
CA THR A 333 -38.23 -3.35 0.33
C THR A 333 -39.25 -4.14 1.16
N LEU A 334 -38.82 -4.75 2.27
CA LEU A 334 -39.68 -5.60 3.09
C LEU A 334 -40.79 -4.81 3.80
N TYR A 335 -40.45 -3.66 4.39
CA TYR A 335 -41.41 -2.83 5.13
C TYR A 335 -42.54 -2.28 4.23
N PRO A 336 -42.25 -1.63 3.08
CA PRO A 336 -43.29 -1.16 2.16
C PRO A 336 -44.16 -2.30 1.61
N SER A 337 -43.55 -3.44 1.28
CA SER A 337 -44.27 -4.60 0.74
C SER A 337 -45.24 -5.22 1.75
N TRP A 338 -44.81 -5.30 3.01
CA TRP A 338 -45.67 -5.74 4.11
C TRP A 338 -46.82 -4.76 4.36
N ARG A 339 -46.55 -3.45 4.27
CA ARG A 339 -47.58 -2.41 4.41
C ARG A 339 -48.59 -2.48 3.27
N ALA A 340 -48.16 -2.70 2.04
CA ALA A 340 -49.03 -2.87 0.87
C ALA A 340 -49.99 -4.05 1.03
N ALA A 341 -49.50 -5.18 1.54
CA ALA A 341 -50.29 -6.38 1.75
C ALA A 341 -51.38 -6.23 2.84
N ARG A 342 -51.29 -5.21 3.69
CA ARG A 342 -52.24 -4.93 4.77
C ARG A 342 -53.29 -3.86 4.42
N LEU A 343 -53.26 -3.29 3.21
CA LEU A 343 -54.31 -2.37 2.75
C LEU A 343 -55.68 -3.08 2.74
N ASP A 344 -56.67 -2.42 3.34
CA ASP A 344 -58.06 -2.89 3.34
C ASP A 344 -58.71 -2.55 1.98
N PRO A 345 -59.24 -3.55 1.24
CA PRO A 345 -59.90 -3.30 -0.04
C PRO A 345 -61.10 -2.36 0.08
N VAL A 346 -61.80 -2.38 1.22
CA VAL A 346 -62.98 -1.55 1.44
C VAL A 346 -62.59 -0.09 1.65
N GLU A 347 -61.54 0.19 2.42
CA GLU A 347 -61.05 1.56 2.62
C GLU A 347 -60.46 2.14 1.34
N ALA A 348 -59.73 1.33 0.57
CA ALA A 348 -59.12 1.77 -0.69
C ALA A 348 -60.14 2.10 -1.79
N LEU A 349 -61.36 1.56 -1.73
CA LEU A 349 -62.46 1.85 -2.65
C LEU A 349 -63.44 2.90 -2.12
N ARG A 350 -63.43 3.21 -0.81
CA ARG A 350 -64.38 4.14 -0.15
C ARG A 350 -63.92 5.60 -0.14
N TYR A 351 -62.62 5.87 -0.27
CA TYR A 351 -62.11 7.25 -0.42
C TYR A 351 -62.17 7.69 -1.89
N GLU A 352 -63.40 7.74 -2.39
CA GLU A 352 -63.93 8.62 -3.44
C GLU A 352 -65.45 8.71 -3.29
#